data_AF-A0AAW9FTW3-F1
#
_entry.id   AF-A0AAW9FTW3-F1
#
_cell.length_a   1.000
_cell.length_b   1.000
_cell.length_c   1.000
_cell.angle_alpha   90.00
_cell.angle_beta   90.00
_cell.angle_gamma   90.00
#
_symmetry.space_group_name_H-M   'P 1'
#
loop_
_entity.id
_entity.type
_entity.pdbx_description
1 polymer ?
#
loop_
_entity_poly.entity_id
_entity_poly.type
_entity_poly.pdbx_seq_one_letter_code
_entity_poly.pdbx_strand_id
1 'polypeptide(L)'
;MRSKLLTSTFLGIALFAFQSCRENNMTAEDSVSPQAKASGAVAGSTFSVPVAGNSFLTVKPSGANEVITSTKLGNWTNANSVISTYFRVSNAGTLNIGLKASVPSGTSVVKVTVGNVSKNVTLTGSANTSYTAGDFNISTPGYVKVDLQGVSKTGGYFADVTDITFSGTAASGTNIFSNDTSYYYWARRGPSCHLGYTVPTSSNVSYYYNEVTVPVGEDKIGSYFMANGFGEGYFGIQVNSATERRVLFSVWSPFPTDDPNNIPPDHKIVLNRAGSGVTIGEFGNEGSGGQSYYKYNWTAGQTYKFLLKGEPDGTGKTDYTAWFLSPDTTTWKLIASWKRPQTSTYLKGFYSFVENFNPENGYMGRKAEFKNQWVRTSAGNWQAVSTAKFTVDATYNAQQRIDAMGGTNGNSFFLQNGGFFNTIVAPGTQFSVTAPTQAPDIDFSTLP
;
A
#
# COMPACT_ATOMS: atom_id res chain seq x y z
N MET A 1 -12.02 45.79 -35.46
CA MET A 1 -11.50 46.08 -34.09
C MET A 1 -12.45 45.42 -33.10
N ARG A 2 -12.10 44.55 -32.15
CA ARG A 2 -10.85 43.93 -31.71
C ARG A 2 -11.22 42.50 -31.26
N SER A 3 -10.46 41.53 -31.75
CA SER A 3 -10.31 40.19 -31.18
C SER A 3 -9.56 40.27 -29.84
N LYS A 4 -9.84 39.34 -28.91
CA LYS A 4 -8.95 38.75 -27.91
C LYS A 4 -9.77 37.80 -27.01
N LEU A 5 -9.36 36.62 -26.60
CA LEU A 5 -8.35 35.63 -27.00
C LEU A 5 -8.65 34.46 -26.03
N LEU A 6 -8.93 33.26 -26.55
CA LEU A 6 -9.03 32.06 -25.72
C LEU A 6 -7.67 31.81 -25.04
N THR A 7 -7.66 31.53 -23.75
CA THR A 7 -6.50 30.97 -23.06
C THR A 7 -6.84 29.53 -22.66
N SER A 8 -6.27 28.61 -23.42
CA SER A 8 -6.25 27.17 -23.23
C SER A 8 -5.37 26.83 -22.02
N THR A 9 -5.96 26.17 -21.01
CA THR A 9 -5.22 25.55 -19.92
C THR A 9 -4.65 24.23 -20.41
N PHE A 10 -3.32 24.19 -20.57
CA PHE A 10 -2.57 22.94 -20.80
C PHE A 10 -2.60 22.12 -19.50
N LEU A 11 -3.39 21.04 -19.50
CA LEU A 11 -3.33 20.01 -18.46
C LEU A 11 -2.26 19.00 -18.90
N GLY A 12 -1.16 18.92 -18.15
CA GLY A 12 -0.10 17.95 -18.38
C GLY A 12 -0.62 16.54 -18.13
N ILE A 13 -0.82 15.79 -19.22
CA ILE A 13 -1.13 14.36 -19.21
C ILE A 13 0.17 13.62 -18.93
N ALA A 14 0.31 13.09 -17.72
CA ALA A 14 1.34 12.10 -17.40
C ALA A 14 0.79 10.72 -17.74
N LEU A 15 1.14 10.20 -18.91
CA LEU A 15 0.94 8.80 -19.29
C LEU A 15 1.84 7.93 -18.41
N PHE A 16 1.29 7.20 -17.45
CA PHE A 16 2.00 6.13 -16.77
C PHE A 16 1.44 4.79 -17.22
N ALA A 17 2.24 4.09 -18.02
CA ALA A 17 2.01 2.70 -18.36
C ALA A 17 2.25 1.84 -17.11
N PHE A 18 1.17 1.42 -16.46
CA PHE A 18 1.23 0.30 -15.55
C PHE A 18 1.50 -0.97 -16.39
N GLN A 19 2.73 -1.49 -16.33
CA GLN A 19 3.01 -2.86 -16.77
C GLN A 19 2.34 -3.82 -15.77
N SER A 20 1.06 -4.06 -16.00
CA SER A 20 0.34 -5.25 -15.58
C SER A 20 0.86 -6.41 -16.42
N CYS A 21 1.35 -7.44 -15.75
CA CYS A 21 1.89 -8.66 -16.37
C CYS A 21 0.84 -9.33 -17.27
N ARG A 22 1.00 -9.14 -18.58
CA ARG A 22 0.42 -10.01 -19.60
C ARG A 22 1.57 -10.84 -20.16
N GLU A 23 1.65 -12.10 -19.75
CA GLU A 23 2.63 -13.04 -20.31
C GLU A 23 2.36 -13.23 -21.81
N ASN A 24 3.31 -12.83 -22.65
CA ASN A 24 3.40 -13.28 -24.04
C ASN A 24 4.67 -14.12 -24.18
N ASN A 25 4.51 -15.41 -24.44
CA ASN A 25 5.57 -16.30 -24.89
C ASN A 25 6.06 -15.87 -26.27
N MET A 26 7.28 -15.35 -26.39
CA MET A 26 8.11 -15.49 -27.60
C MET A 26 9.60 -15.41 -27.25
N THR A 27 10.34 -16.41 -27.71
CA THR A 27 11.80 -16.53 -27.70
C THR A 27 12.47 -15.45 -28.56
N ALA A 28 13.47 -14.75 -28.03
CA ALA A 28 14.57 -14.17 -28.82
C ALA A 28 15.73 -13.77 -27.88
N GLU A 29 16.95 -14.04 -28.35
CA GLU A 29 18.22 -13.73 -27.70
C GLU A 29 18.42 -12.22 -27.54
N ASP A 30 18.69 -11.75 -26.32
CA ASP A 30 19.09 -10.37 -26.06
C ASP A 30 20.58 -10.30 -25.69
N SER A 31 21.31 -9.60 -26.55
CA SER A 31 22.69 -9.16 -26.33
C SER A 31 22.70 -8.02 -25.32
N VAL A 32 23.19 -8.30 -24.12
CA VAL A 32 23.27 -7.33 -23.02
C VAL A 32 24.41 -6.35 -23.26
N SER A 33 24.09 -5.08 -23.52
CA SER A 33 24.99 -3.96 -23.24
C SER A 33 24.85 -3.55 -21.76
N PRO A 34 25.94 -3.49 -20.98
CA PRO A 34 25.88 -3.12 -19.58
C PRO A 34 25.87 -1.59 -19.43
N GLN A 35 24.80 -1.03 -18.87
CA GLN A 35 24.77 0.38 -18.46
C GLN A 35 24.93 0.53 -16.94
N ALA A 36 26.04 1.19 -16.60
CA ALA A 36 26.39 1.94 -15.39
C ALA A 36 25.92 1.43 -14.02
N LYS A 37 26.86 0.81 -13.29
CA LYS A 37 26.85 0.71 -11.84
C LYS A 37 26.68 2.10 -11.20
N ALA A 38 25.70 2.22 -10.31
CA ALA A 38 25.60 3.35 -9.40
C ALA A 38 26.89 3.46 -8.56
N SER A 39 27.49 4.65 -8.61
CA SER A 39 28.73 5.04 -7.94
C SER A 39 28.62 4.94 -6.42
N GLY A 40 29.65 4.39 -5.77
CA GLY A 40 29.81 4.43 -4.32
C GLY A 40 29.83 5.88 -3.81
N ALA A 41 29.09 6.14 -2.73
CA ALA A 41 29.08 7.44 -2.08
C ALA A 41 30.43 7.72 -1.41
N VAL A 42 30.99 8.91 -1.68
CA VAL A 42 32.21 9.44 -1.07
C VAL A 42 31.85 9.98 0.32
N ALA A 43 32.70 9.72 1.32
CA ALA A 43 32.58 10.35 2.63
C ALA A 43 32.55 11.89 2.49
N GLY A 44 31.43 12.53 2.82
CA GLY A 44 31.26 13.99 2.76
C GLY A 44 29.96 14.51 2.14
N SER A 45 29.11 13.65 1.56
CA SER A 45 27.83 14.10 0.97
C SER A 45 26.78 14.42 2.04
N THR A 46 26.12 15.58 1.92
CA THR A 46 24.91 15.91 2.69
C THR A 46 23.67 15.59 1.86
N PHE A 47 22.79 14.76 2.41
CA PHE A 47 21.52 14.38 1.80
C PHE A 47 20.42 15.33 2.26
N SER A 48 19.44 15.59 1.39
CA SER A 48 18.21 16.33 1.72
C SER A 48 17.03 15.38 1.56
N VAL A 49 16.25 15.20 2.63
CA VAL A 49 15.07 14.36 2.71
C VAL A 49 13.84 15.26 2.68
N PRO A 50 13.15 15.34 1.53
CA PRO A 50 12.01 16.23 1.38
C PRO A 50 10.88 15.80 2.29
N VAL A 51 10.37 16.72 3.13
CA VAL A 51 9.31 16.38 4.08
C VAL A 51 8.01 15.97 3.37
N ALA A 52 7.80 16.50 2.17
CA ALA A 52 6.63 16.24 1.33
C ALA A 52 6.43 14.75 0.98
N GLY A 53 7.52 13.97 0.86
CA GLY A 53 7.48 12.53 0.55
C GLY A 53 7.75 11.64 1.76
N ASN A 54 8.27 12.17 2.86
CA ASN A 54 8.91 11.37 3.91
C ASN A 54 8.43 11.70 5.33
N SER A 55 7.56 12.70 5.51
CA SER A 55 7.10 13.14 6.83
C SER A 55 5.62 12.86 7.08
N PHE A 56 5.29 12.71 8.36
CA PHE A 56 3.94 12.43 8.84
C PHE A 56 3.67 13.22 10.13
N LEU A 57 2.41 13.62 10.31
CA LEU A 57 1.93 14.15 11.58
C LEU A 57 1.60 12.98 12.51
N THR A 58 2.60 12.51 13.27
CA THR A 58 2.48 11.32 14.13
C THR A 58 1.82 11.62 15.47
N VAL A 59 1.84 12.88 15.88
CA VAL A 59 0.92 13.43 16.89
C VAL A 59 0.30 14.70 16.30
N LYS A 60 -1.02 14.69 16.14
CA LYS A 60 -1.79 15.85 15.69
C LYS A 60 -2.93 16.13 16.68
N PRO A 61 -2.76 17.14 17.57
CA PRO A 61 -3.83 17.54 18.47
C PRO A 61 -5.09 17.96 17.71
N SER A 62 -6.26 17.80 18.34
CA SER A 62 -7.52 18.27 17.77
C SER A 62 -7.46 19.78 17.48
N GLY A 63 -7.95 20.20 16.31
CA GLY A 63 -7.92 21.59 15.85
C GLY A 63 -6.57 22.10 15.37
N ALA A 64 -5.52 21.27 15.35
CA ALA A 64 -4.20 21.67 14.86
C ALA A 64 -4.18 21.73 13.32
N ASN A 65 -3.64 22.82 12.76
CA ASN A 65 -3.74 23.16 11.34
C ASN A 65 -2.51 22.75 10.52
N GLU A 66 -1.56 22.05 11.13
CA GLU A 66 -0.36 21.62 10.44
C GLU A 66 -0.66 20.66 9.30
N VAL A 67 0.12 20.83 8.25
CA VAL A 67 -0.06 20.08 7.02
C VAL A 67 1.29 19.84 6.35
N ILE A 68 1.48 18.61 5.89
CA ILE A 68 2.51 18.27 4.92
C ILE A 68 1.90 18.51 3.54
N THR A 69 2.40 19.53 2.85
CA THR A 69 2.02 19.85 1.47
C THR A 69 2.94 19.12 0.49
N SER A 70 2.72 19.30 -0.80
CA SER A 70 3.60 18.78 -1.85
C SER A 70 5.02 19.34 -1.83
N THR A 71 5.29 20.40 -1.05
CA THR A 71 6.60 21.07 -1.03
C THR A 71 7.18 21.29 0.37
N LYS A 72 6.36 21.30 1.42
CA LYS A 72 6.80 21.65 2.79
C LYS A 72 5.84 21.19 3.88
N LEU A 73 6.34 21.12 5.11
CA LEU A 73 5.55 21.29 6.33
C LEU A 73 5.19 22.78 6.44
N GLY A 74 3.89 23.07 6.53
CA GLY A 74 3.38 24.43 6.70
C GLY A 74 2.33 24.51 7.81
N ASN A 75 1.89 25.73 8.10
CA ASN A 75 0.90 26.05 9.13
C ASN A 75 1.27 25.52 10.53
N TRP A 76 2.57 25.38 10.80
CA TRP A 76 3.06 24.77 12.04
C TRP A 76 2.89 25.64 13.26
N THR A 77 1.79 25.47 14.01
CA THR A 77 1.41 26.41 15.07
C THR A 77 1.32 25.78 16.46
N ASN A 78 1.06 24.49 16.56
CA ASN A 78 0.83 23.80 17.82
C ASN A 78 2.12 23.13 18.33
N ALA A 79 2.53 23.47 19.56
CA ALA A 79 3.72 22.91 20.21
C ALA A 79 3.58 21.41 20.54
N ASN A 80 2.34 20.92 20.62
CA ASN A 80 2.04 19.52 20.89
C ASN A 80 1.99 18.65 19.63
N SER A 81 2.07 19.25 18.43
CA SER A 81 2.21 18.49 17.19
C SER A 81 3.62 17.91 17.07
N VAL A 82 3.70 16.63 16.68
CA VAL A 82 4.96 15.93 16.38
C VAL A 82 4.95 15.55 14.92
N ILE A 83 6.00 15.98 14.20
CA ILE A 83 6.22 15.67 12.79
C ILE A 83 7.39 14.71 12.71
N SER A 84 7.17 13.52 12.19
CA SER A 84 8.21 12.51 12.06
C SER A 84 8.62 12.34 10.62
N THR A 85 9.90 12.51 10.32
CA THR A 85 10.52 12.26 9.01
C THR A 85 11.32 10.97 9.06
N TYR A 86 11.19 10.14 8.03
CA TYR A 86 11.83 8.82 7.98
C TYR A 86 12.76 8.71 6.77
N PHE A 87 13.93 8.12 6.99
CA PHE A 87 14.87 7.70 5.95
C PHE A 87 15.68 6.52 6.47
N ARG A 88 16.22 5.68 5.59
CA ARG A 88 17.04 4.53 5.96
C ARG A 88 18.50 4.80 5.69
N VAL A 89 19.36 4.40 6.61
CA VAL A 89 20.82 4.41 6.48
C VAL A 89 21.38 2.99 6.56
N SER A 90 22.44 2.70 5.80
CA SER A 90 23.03 1.36 5.76
C SER A 90 24.09 1.09 6.83
N ASN A 91 24.55 2.13 7.54
CA ASN A 91 25.66 2.01 8.49
C ASN A 91 25.27 2.50 9.88
N ALA A 92 25.92 1.94 10.90
CA ALA A 92 25.98 2.55 12.23
C ALA A 92 27.03 3.68 12.24
N GLY A 93 26.93 4.60 13.19
CA GLY A 93 27.88 5.69 13.39
C GLY A 93 27.21 7.03 13.63
N THR A 94 27.99 8.10 13.47
CA THR A 94 27.53 9.47 13.66
C THR A 94 26.68 9.91 12.47
N LEU A 95 25.56 10.55 12.78
CA LEU A 95 24.63 11.16 11.84
C LEU A 95 24.45 12.63 12.23
N ASN A 96 25.00 13.53 11.43
CA ASN A 96 24.78 14.96 11.58
C ASN A 96 23.41 15.31 10.99
N ILE A 97 22.52 15.88 11.79
CA ILE A 97 21.16 16.27 11.36
C ILE A 97 21.05 17.78 11.26
N GLY A 98 20.33 18.24 10.24
CA GLY A 98 19.88 19.60 10.08
C GLY A 98 18.49 19.67 9.47
N LEU A 99 18.01 20.89 9.22
CA LEU A 99 16.75 21.16 8.56
C LEU A 99 16.87 22.37 7.62
N LYS A 100 16.17 22.32 6.48
CA LYS A 100 15.95 23.49 5.63
C LYS A 100 14.60 24.11 5.96
N ALA A 101 14.62 25.34 6.46
CA ALA A 101 13.42 25.99 6.96
C ALA A 101 13.43 27.51 6.77
N SER A 102 12.26 28.13 6.90
CA SER A 102 12.09 29.57 7.02
C SER A 102 11.08 29.94 8.11
N VAL A 103 11.29 31.13 8.70
CA VAL A 103 10.44 31.76 9.72
C VAL A 103 10.20 33.21 9.30
N PRO A 104 9.14 33.50 8.51
CA PRO A 104 8.92 34.83 7.92
C PRO A 104 8.79 35.99 8.90
N SER A 105 8.38 35.73 10.14
CA SER A 105 8.35 36.75 11.19
C SER A 105 8.76 36.18 12.54
N GLY A 106 9.55 36.93 13.29
CA GLY A 106 9.98 36.56 14.63
C GLY A 106 11.04 35.46 14.63
N THR A 107 11.08 34.72 15.73
CA THR A 107 12.03 33.65 15.99
C THR A 107 11.29 32.48 16.61
N SER A 108 11.71 31.26 16.32
CA SER A 108 11.18 30.07 16.96
C SER A 108 12.30 29.17 17.46
N VAL A 109 11.96 28.29 18.39
CA VAL A 109 12.79 27.18 18.84
C VAL A 109 12.01 25.91 18.57
N VAL A 110 12.65 24.98 17.88
CA VAL A 110 12.12 23.64 17.62
C VAL A 110 13.04 22.60 18.24
N LYS A 111 12.46 21.51 18.72
CA LYS A 111 13.16 20.35 19.24
C LYS A 111 13.26 19.31 18.14
N VAL A 112 14.48 18.87 17.85
CA VAL A 112 14.81 17.78 16.94
C VAL A 112 15.20 16.56 17.77
N THR A 113 14.52 15.44 17.58
CA THR A 113 14.75 14.21 18.35
C THR A 113 15.06 13.05 17.42
N VAL A 114 16.13 12.31 17.74
CA VAL A 114 16.48 11.03 17.11
C VAL A 114 16.72 10.00 18.21
N GLY A 115 15.89 8.96 18.23
CA GLY A 115 15.83 8.03 19.35
C GLY A 115 15.52 8.77 20.66
N ASN A 116 16.45 8.70 21.61
CA ASN A 116 16.27 9.21 22.97
C ASN A 116 16.91 10.61 23.14
N VAL A 117 17.63 11.09 22.12
CA VAL A 117 18.42 12.31 22.18
C VAL A 117 17.64 13.43 21.51
N SER A 118 17.55 14.57 22.19
CA SER A 118 16.86 15.76 21.70
C SER A 118 17.79 16.97 21.69
N LYS A 119 17.66 17.82 20.68
CA LYS A 119 18.41 19.08 20.56
C LYS A 119 17.47 20.20 20.14
N ASN A 120 17.63 21.37 20.74
CA ASN A 120 16.86 22.55 20.36
C ASN A 120 17.60 23.32 19.26
N VAL A 121 16.84 23.79 18.28
CA VAL A 121 17.32 24.59 17.15
C VAL A 121 16.54 25.88 17.09
N THR A 122 17.25 27.01 17.13
CA THR A 122 16.66 28.34 16.95
C THR A 122 16.56 28.66 15.46
N LEU A 123 15.37 29.03 14.99
CA LEU A 123 15.06 29.31 13.60
C LEU A 123 14.62 30.78 13.43
N THR A 124 15.11 31.46 12.39
CA THR A 124 14.86 32.89 12.17
C THR A 124 15.05 33.28 10.71
N GLY A 125 14.18 34.14 10.20
CA GLY A 125 14.35 34.77 8.89
C GLY A 125 13.51 34.14 7.80
N SER A 126 13.10 34.96 6.84
CA SER A 126 12.12 34.60 5.80
C SER A 126 12.67 33.74 4.67
N ALA A 127 13.99 33.67 4.50
CA ALA A 127 14.63 32.84 3.49
C ALA A 127 14.64 31.36 3.92
N ASN A 128 14.43 30.46 2.97
CA ASN A 128 14.63 29.03 3.21
C ASN A 128 16.14 28.75 3.32
N THR A 129 16.62 28.46 4.53
CA THR A 129 18.03 28.26 4.83
C THR A 129 18.26 27.01 5.68
N SER A 130 19.51 26.54 5.71
CA SER A 130 19.91 25.37 6.48
C SER A 130 20.22 25.73 7.94
N TYR A 131 19.68 24.95 8.87
CA TYR A 131 19.99 25.01 10.29
C TYR A 131 20.53 23.66 10.75
N THR A 132 21.61 23.68 11.53
CA THR A 132 22.21 22.47 12.09
C THR A 132 21.57 22.15 13.44
N ALA A 133 21.00 20.94 13.55
CA ALA A 133 20.59 20.39 14.85
C ALA A 133 21.80 19.76 15.58
N GLY A 134 22.73 19.17 14.82
CA GLY A 134 23.99 18.61 15.30
C GLY A 134 24.02 17.09 15.22
N ASP A 135 24.97 16.49 15.94
CA ASP A 135 25.29 15.07 15.79
C ASP A 135 24.44 14.13 16.65
N PHE A 136 24.01 13.02 16.05
CA PHE A 136 23.31 11.91 16.70
C PHE A 136 24.06 10.62 16.43
N ASN A 137 23.92 9.62 17.31
CA ASN A 137 24.54 8.31 17.12
C ASN A 137 23.52 7.28 16.67
N ILE A 138 23.80 6.57 15.58
CA ILE A 138 23.02 5.45 15.07
C ILE A 138 23.73 4.16 15.45
N SER A 139 23.16 3.39 16.37
CA SER A 139 23.77 2.14 16.84
C SER A 139 23.55 0.96 15.89
N THR A 140 22.51 1.02 15.06
CA THR A 140 22.12 -0.09 14.18
C THR A 140 21.64 0.47 12.84
N PRO A 141 22.13 -0.07 11.70
CA PRO A 141 21.61 0.26 10.39
C PRO A 141 20.09 0.08 10.31
N GLY A 142 19.42 0.98 9.62
CA GLY A 142 17.98 0.94 9.59
C GLY A 142 17.31 2.26 9.21
N TYR A 143 15.99 2.24 9.27
CA TYR A 143 15.19 3.45 9.28
C TYR A 143 15.51 4.27 10.53
N VAL A 144 15.83 5.52 10.28
CA VAL A 144 15.99 6.60 11.24
C VAL A 144 14.70 7.40 11.23
N LYS A 145 14.17 7.65 12.42
CA LYS A 145 13.05 8.56 12.65
C LYS A 145 13.59 9.86 13.25
N VAL A 146 13.32 10.98 12.59
CA VAL A 146 13.63 12.32 13.07
C VAL A 146 12.32 13.01 13.42
N ASP A 147 12.11 13.26 14.71
CA ASP A 147 10.94 13.98 15.21
C ASP A 147 11.23 15.48 15.32
N LEU A 148 10.30 16.30 14.84
CA LEU A 148 10.25 17.73 15.05
C LEU A 148 9.08 18.09 15.99
N GLN A 149 9.34 18.92 16.98
CA GLN A 149 8.33 19.47 17.90
C GLN A 149 8.58 20.96 18.17
N GLY A 150 7.53 21.77 18.21
CA GLY A 150 7.64 23.19 18.56
C GLY A 150 7.92 23.38 20.05
N VAL A 151 8.82 24.30 20.42
CA VAL A 151 9.15 24.61 21.82
C VAL A 151 8.64 26.00 22.19
N SER A 152 9.09 27.02 21.46
CA SER A 152 8.67 28.41 21.66
C SER A 152 8.71 29.17 20.34
N LYS A 153 7.94 30.26 20.25
CA LYS A 153 7.91 31.14 19.08
C LYS A 153 7.45 32.53 19.48
N THR A 154 7.99 33.56 18.83
CA THR A 154 7.55 34.95 19.00
C THR A 154 6.62 35.41 17.88
N GLY A 155 6.66 34.73 16.73
CA GLY A 155 5.73 34.92 15.61
C GLY A 155 4.52 33.98 15.64
N GLY A 156 3.72 34.00 14.57
CA GLY A 156 2.48 33.23 14.47
C GLY A 156 2.67 31.70 14.38
N TYR A 157 3.78 31.22 13.81
CA TYR A 157 4.05 29.79 13.60
C TYR A 157 5.53 29.46 13.79
N PHE A 158 5.86 28.17 13.94
CA PHE A 158 7.20 27.67 14.25
C PHE A 158 8.13 27.78 13.03
N ALA A 159 7.78 27.17 11.90
CA ALA A 159 8.53 27.29 10.66
C ALA A 159 7.76 26.69 9.48
N ASP A 160 8.14 27.10 8.28
CA ASP A 160 7.97 26.31 7.06
C ASP A 160 9.22 25.44 6.92
N VAL A 161 9.07 24.12 6.76
CA VAL A 161 10.22 23.19 6.65
C VAL A 161 10.12 22.44 5.33
N THR A 162 11.16 22.48 4.50
CA THR A 162 11.18 21.77 3.21
C THR A 162 11.88 20.42 3.30
N ASP A 163 12.96 20.34 4.09
CA ASP A 163 13.80 19.15 4.16
C ASP A 163 14.35 18.92 5.56
N ILE A 164 14.52 17.64 5.91
CA ILE A 164 15.51 17.22 6.90
C ILE A 164 16.81 16.91 6.15
N THR A 165 17.95 17.42 6.63
CA THR A 165 19.24 17.11 6.04
C THR A 165 20.02 16.16 6.92
N PHE A 166 20.78 15.25 6.32
CA PHE A 166 21.67 14.36 7.07
C PHE A 166 23.01 14.11 6.38
N SER A 167 24.06 13.87 7.17
CA SER A 167 25.40 13.47 6.72
C SER A 167 26.13 12.70 7.82
N GLY A 168 27.38 12.28 7.59
CA GLY A 168 28.21 11.59 8.59
C GLY A 168 28.47 10.12 8.27
N THR A 169 29.11 9.40 9.20
CA THR A 169 29.57 8.02 8.99
C THR A 169 28.43 7.02 8.88
N ALA A 170 27.28 7.26 9.53
CA ALA A 170 26.08 6.44 9.34
C ALA A 170 25.52 6.54 7.91
N ALA A 171 25.75 7.68 7.23
CA ALA A 171 25.23 7.98 5.90
C ALA A 171 26.18 7.61 4.75
N SER A 172 27.35 7.02 5.03
CA SER A 172 28.40 6.78 4.03
C SER A 172 28.13 5.62 3.07
N GLY A 173 27.02 4.89 3.23
CA GLY A 173 26.60 3.83 2.31
C GLY A 173 25.29 4.15 1.58
N THR A 174 24.52 3.11 1.27
CA THR A 174 23.24 3.26 0.58
C THR A 174 22.18 3.78 1.54
N ASN A 175 21.63 4.95 1.22
CA ASN A 175 20.53 5.55 1.96
C ASN A 175 19.25 5.48 1.13
N ILE A 176 18.11 5.19 1.78
CA ILE A 176 16.81 5.04 1.11
C ILE A 176 15.82 6.02 1.74
N PHE A 177 15.22 6.86 0.90
CA PHE A 177 14.12 7.74 1.21
C PHE A 177 13.42 8.10 -0.11
N SER A 178 12.19 8.60 -0.03
CA SER A 178 11.50 9.04 -1.23
C SER A 178 12.14 10.34 -1.74
N ASN A 179 12.89 10.22 -2.83
CA ASN A 179 13.65 11.31 -3.45
C ASN A 179 13.11 11.71 -4.83
N ASP A 180 12.10 10.99 -5.33
CA ASP A 180 11.38 11.31 -6.56
C ASP A 180 9.99 11.85 -6.24
N THR A 181 9.71 13.08 -6.69
CA THR A 181 8.42 13.75 -6.50
C THR A 181 7.23 12.98 -7.07
N SER A 182 7.42 12.18 -8.13
CA SER A 182 6.37 11.35 -8.71
C SER A 182 5.91 10.23 -7.77
N TYR A 183 6.76 9.87 -6.80
CA TYR A 183 6.47 8.84 -5.80
C TYR A 183 5.98 9.39 -4.48
N TYR A 184 5.95 10.70 -4.20
CA TYR A 184 5.64 11.18 -2.84
C TYR A 184 4.29 10.68 -2.31
N TYR A 185 3.25 10.70 -3.13
CA TYR A 185 1.95 10.13 -2.76
C TYR A 185 2.05 8.62 -2.47
N TRP A 186 2.72 7.87 -3.34
CA TRP A 186 2.87 6.42 -3.26
C TRP A 186 3.81 5.95 -2.14
N ALA A 187 4.92 6.64 -1.89
CA ALA A 187 5.85 6.38 -0.81
C ALA A 187 5.23 6.67 0.56
N ARG A 188 4.42 7.73 0.66
CA ARG A 188 3.66 8.02 1.89
C ARG A 188 2.57 6.98 2.15
N ARG A 189 1.92 6.43 1.12
CA ARG A 189 1.12 5.20 1.29
C ARG A 189 2.00 4.04 1.77
N GLY A 190 3.10 3.83 1.07
CA GLY A 190 4.07 2.78 1.33
C GLY A 190 3.90 1.57 0.42
N PRO A 191 4.92 0.69 0.38
CA PRO A 191 4.95 -0.41 -0.55
C PRO A 191 3.86 -1.43 -0.21
N SER A 192 2.90 -1.63 -1.11
CA SER A 192 2.00 -2.79 -1.05
C SER A 192 2.80 -4.07 -1.27
N CYS A 193 2.33 -5.16 -0.67
CA CYS A 193 2.98 -6.45 -0.77
C CYS A 193 1.98 -7.58 -0.95
N HIS A 194 2.42 -8.66 -1.60
CA HIS A 194 1.55 -9.70 -2.13
C HIS A 194 2.11 -11.09 -1.90
N LEU A 195 1.21 -12.06 -1.86
CA LEU A 195 1.51 -13.50 -1.91
C LEU A 195 0.81 -14.06 -3.15
N GLY A 196 1.59 -14.50 -4.13
CA GLY A 196 1.07 -15.28 -5.26
C GLY A 196 1.10 -16.77 -4.92
N TYR A 197 -0.06 -17.42 -4.94
CA TYR A 197 -0.20 -18.81 -4.50
C TYR A 197 0.07 -19.81 -5.62
N THR A 198 0.84 -20.85 -5.31
CA THR A 198 1.06 -21.98 -6.22
C THR A 198 -0.05 -23.00 -6.01
N VAL A 199 -0.95 -23.09 -6.99
CA VAL A 199 -2.04 -24.07 -6.98
C VAL A 199 -1.53 -25.44 -7.45
N PRO A 200 -1.79 -26.54 -6.72
CA PRO A 200 -1.23 -27.87 -7.02
C PRO A 200 -2.01 -28.63 -8.11
N THR A 201 -2.54 -27.92 -9.11
CA THR A 201 -3.27 -28.54 -10.21
C THR A 201 -3.19 -27.70 -11.48
N SER A 202 -3.20 -28.36 -12.64
CA SER A 202 -3.40 -27.75 -13.95
C SER A 202 -4.86 -27.82 -14.44
N SER A 203 -5.74 -28.44 -13.65
CA SER A 203 -7.17 -28.52 -13.96
C SER A 203 -7.85 -27.16 -13.82
N ASN A 204 -8.98 -27.00 -14.49
CA ASN A 204 -9.85 -25.85 -14.29
C ASN A 204 -10.31 -25.75 -12.82
N VAL A 205 -10.23 -24.54 -12.26
CA VAL A 205 -10.59 -24.24 -10.87
C VAL A 205 -11.86 -23.40 -10.83
N SER A 206 -12.92 -23.94 -10.23
CA SER A 206 -14.19 -23.23 -10.08
C SER A 206 -14.25 -22.40 -8.79
N TYR A 207 -13.65 -22.88 -7.69
CA TYR A 207 -13.72 -22.19 -6.40
C TYR A 207 -12.35 -21.94 -5.79
N TYR A 208 -12.24 -20.83 -5.07
CA TYR A 208 -11.10 -20.44 -4.26
C TYR A 208 -11.57 -20.05 -2.85
N TYR A 209 -10.98 -20.66 -1.84
CA TYR A 209 -11.24 -20.43 -0.43
C TYR A 209 -9.97 -19.94 0.28
N ASN A 210 -10.11 -18.93 1.14
CA ASN A 210 -9.05 -18.42 2.00
C ASN A 210 -9.64 -17.90 3.32
N GLU A 211 -8.82 -17.87 4.36
CA GLU A 211 -9.17 -17.28 5.65
C GLU A 211 -8.19 -16.16 6.00
N VAL A 212 -8.72 -15.01 6.42
CA VAL A 212 -7.92 -13.84 6.82
C VAL A 212 -8.11 -13.56 8.29
N THR A 213 -6.99 -13.36 9.00
CA THR A 213 -6.95 -12.84 10.36
C THR A 213 -6.07 -11.60 10.38
N VAL A 214 -6.64 -10.46 10.81
CA VAL A 214 -5.86 -9.24 11.06
C VAL A 214 -5.54 -9.21 12.55
N PRO A 215 -4.27 -9.30 12.99
CA PRO A 215 -3.93 -9.28 14.40
C PRO A 215 -4.41 -8.00 15.11
N VAL A 216 -4.69 -8.09 16.42
CA VAL A 216 -5.12 -6.95 17.22
C VAL A 216 -4.08 -5.83 17.14
N GLY A 217 -4.54 -4.62 16.76
CA GLY A 217 -3.69 -3.44 16.62
C GLY A 217 -3.09 -3.24 15.23
N GLU A 218 -3.23 -4.20 14.31
CA GLU A 218 -2.71 -4.12 12.93
C GLU A 218 -3.74 -3.60 11.92
N ASP A 219 -4.97 -3.33 12.37
CA ASP A 219 -6.11 -2.87 11.58
C ASP A 219 -6.17 -1.34 11.44
N LYS A 220 -5.08 -0.74 10.96
CA LYS A 220 -4.99 0.72 10.80
C LYS A 220 -5.98 1.23 9.74
N ILE A 221 -6.59 2.38 9.98
CA ILE A 221 -7.42 3.07 8.97
C ILE A 221 -6.59 3.29 7.70
N GLY A 222 -7.21 3.08 6.54
CA GLY A 222 -6.51 3.11 5.27
C GLY A 222 -5.97 1.76 4.82
N SER A 223 -6.27 0.67 5.53
CA SER A 223 -5.74 -0.65 5.19
C SER A 223 -6.71 -1.46 4.35
N TYR A 224 -6.20 -2.15 3.35
CA TYR A 224 -6.90 -3.21 2.62
C TYR A 224 -6.16 -4.54 2.80
N PHE A 225 -6.84 -5.50 3.41
CA PHE A 225 -6.38 -6.88 3.58
C PHE A 225 -7.14 -7.76 2.58
N MET A 226 -6.54 -7.96 1.42
CA MET A 226 -7.16 -8.65 0.30
C MET A 226 -6.92 -10.15 0.40
N ALA A 227 -8.02 -10.92 0.46
CA ALA A 227 -8.01 -12.36 0.71
C ALA A 227 -7.93 -13.18 -0.59
N ASN A 228 -8.90 -13.00 -1.49
CA ASN A 228 -9.05 -13.81 -2.69
C ASN A 228 -8.88 -12.96 -3.94
N GLY A 229 -7.63 -12.81 -4.37
CA GLY A 229 -7.26 -12.24 -5.65
C GLY A 229 -7.32 -13.28 -6.75
N PHE A 230 -7.71 -12.85 -7.95
CA PHE A 230 -7.77 -13.65 -9.16
C PHE A 230 -7.40 -12.78 -10.36
N GLY A 231 -7.18 -13.39 -11.53
CA GLY A 231 -6.69 -12.70 -12.73
C GLY A 231 -7.51 -11.47 -13.16
N GLU A 232 -8.79 -11.43 -12.80
CA GLU A 232 -9.72 -10.37 -13.21
C GLU A 232 -10.30 -9.58 -12.04
N GLY A 233 -9.80 -9.72 -10.81
CA GLY A 233 -10.35 -8.98 -9.68
C GLY A 233 -9.74 -9.27 -8.31
N TYR A 234 -10.42 -8.77 -7.29
CA TYR A 234 -10.01 -8.90 -5.90
C TYR A 234 -11.20 -8.98 -4.96
N PHE A 235 -11.01 -9.66 -3.82
CA PHE A 235 -12.02 -9.83 -2.78
C PHE A 235 -11.37 -9.84 -1.39
N GLY A 236 -11.79 -8.97 -0.47
CA GLY A 236 -11.20 -8.86 0.86
C GLY A 236 -11.91 -7.91 1.82
N ILE A 237 -11.18 -7.42 2.83
CA ILE A 237 -11.71 -6.53 3.88
C ILE A 237 -10.88 -5.26 4.09
N GLN A 238 -11.55 -4.14 4.33
CA GLN A 238 -10.97 -2.81 4.48
C GLN A 238 -11.28 -2.17 5.84
N VAL A 239 -10.38 -1.28 6.27
CA VAL A 239 -10.62 -0.32 7.36
C VAL A 239 -10.75 1.08 6.74
N ASN A 240 -11.97 1.53 6.50
CA ASN A 240 -12.23 2.76 5.72
C ASN A 240 -12.20 4.00 6.61
N SER A 241 -12.71 3.92 7.83
CA SER A 241 -12.69 5.00 8.81
C SER A 241 -12.81 4.44 10.24
N ALA A 242 -12.86 5.33 11.23
CA ALA A 242 -13.12 4.94 12.62
C ALA A 242 -14.51 4.30 12.82
N THR A 243 -15.45 4.51 11.89
CA THR A 243 -16.86 4.07 12.01
C THR A 243 -17.31 3.20 10.85
N GLU A 244 -16.45 2.91 9.88
CA GLU A 244 -16.80 2.13 8.70
C GLU A 244 -15.70 1.17 8.30
N ARG A 245 -16.10 -0.09 8.12
CA ARG A 245 -15.31 -1.17 7.56
C ARG A 245 -16.12 -1.89 6.50
N ARG A 246 -15.45 -2.38 5.47
CA ARG A 246 -16.08 -2.97 4.29
C ARG A 246 -15.52 -4.34 4.00
N VAL A 247 -16.39 -5.23 3.55
CA VAL A 247 -16.04 -6.40 2.75
C VAL A 247 -16.20 -5.98 1.29
N LEU A 248 -15.13 -5.97 0.50
CA LEU A 248 -15.10 -5.43 -0.87
C LEU A 248 -14.82 -6.54 -1.88
N PHE A 249 -15.60 -6.60 -2.95
CA PHE A 249 -15.40 -7.48 -4.11
C PHE A 249 -15.51 -6.67 -5.40
N SER A 250 -14.47 -6.74 -6.23
CA SER A 250 -14.39 -6.03 -7.51
C SER A 250 -13.93 -6.93 -8.65
N VAL A 251 -14.41 -6.62 -9.86
CA VAL A 251 -14.05 -7.29 -11.12
C VAL A 251 -13.70 -6.22 -12.15
N TRP A 252 -12.50 -6.28 -12.73
CA TRP A 252 -12.08 -5.39 -13.81
C TRP A 252 -12.80 -5.71 -15.13
N SER A 253 -13.21 -4.65 -15.83
CA SER A 253 -13.61 -4.74 -17.24
C SER A 253 -12.45 -5.25 -18.10
N PRO A 254 -12.71 -5.95 -19.21
CA PRO A 254 -11.69 -6.22 -20.23
C PRO A 254 -11.22 -4.96 -20.97
N PHE A 255 -11.92 -3.82 -20.84
CA PHE A 255 -11.56 -2.58 -21.54
C PHE A 255 -10.51 -1.77 -20.76
N PRO A 256 -9.35 -1.43 -21.36
CA PRO A 256 -8.27 -0.74 -20.68
C PRO A 256 -8.59 0.76 -20.53
N THR A 257 -9.10 1.16 -19.37
CA THR A 257 -9.35 2.56 -19.03
C THR A 257 -9.33 2.76 -17.52
N ASP A 258 -9.00 3.98 -17.09
CA ASP A 258 -9.09 4.43 -15.69
C ASP A 258 -10.40 5.16 -15.38
N ASP A 259 -11.26 5.38 -16.36
CA ASP A 259 -12.57 5.98 -16.16
C ASP A 259 -13.68 5.00 -16.60
N PRO A 260 -14.50 4.47 -15.67
CA PRO A 260 -15.54 3.50 -16.00
C PRO A 260 -16.60 4.04 -16.97
N ASN A 261 -16.75 5.37 -17.08
CA ASN A 261 -17.67 5.99 -18.03
C ASN A 261 -17.23 5.80 -19.49
N ASN A 262 -15.94 5.53 -19.72
CA ASN A 262 -15.39 5.28 -21.05
C ASN A 262 -15.52 3.82 -21.50
N ILE A 263 -16.01 2.92 -20.64
CA ILE A 263 -16.17 1.50 -20.99
C ILE A 263 -17.34 1.33 -21.96
N PRO A 264 -17.12 0.77 -23.17
CA PRO A 264 -18.19 0.47 -24.11
C PRO A 264 -19.22 -0.50 -23.50
N PRO A 265 -20.52 -0.40 -23.85
CA PRO A 265 -21.56 -1.23 -23.25
C PRO A 265 -21.31 -2.75 -23.28
N ASP A 266 -20.67 -3.26 -24.33
CA ASP A 266 -20.33 -4.68 -24.50
C ASP A 266 -19.08 -5.14 -23.71
N HIS A 267 -18.37 -4.20 -23.07
CA HIS A 267 -17.25 -4.47 -22.16
C HIS A 267 -17.58 -4.16 -20.70
N LYS A 268 -18.77 -3.61 -20.41
CA LYS A 268 -19.19 -3.31 -19.03
C LYS A 268 -19.41 -4.59 -18.23
N ILE A 269 -19.00 -4.53 -16.97
CA ILE A 269 -19.31 -5.58 -15.99
C ILE A 269 -20.80 -5.54 -15.69
N VAL A 270 -21.46 -6.68 -15.75
CA VAL A 270 -22.92 -6.80 -15.56
C VAL A 270 -23.20 -7.45 -14.21
N LEU A 271 -24.06 -6.85 -13.39
CA LEU A 271 -24.50 -7.45 -12.13
C LEU A 271 -25.50 -8.59 -12.42
N ASN A 272 -25.18 -9.81 -12.01
CA ASN A 272 -26.15 -10.92 -12.04
C ASN A 272 -27.07 -10.87 -10.83
N ARG A 273 -26.48 -10.73 -9.63
CA ARG A 273 -27.20 -10.64 -8.35
C ARG A 273 -26.31 -10.04 -7.26
N ALA A 274 -26.92 -9.49 -6.23
CA ALA A 274 -26.26 -8.95 -5.05
C ALA A 274 -26.91 -9.49 -3.78
N GLY A 275 -26.13 -9.67 -2.72
CA GLY A 275 -26.68 -10.03 -1.42
C GLY A 275 -27.38 -8.84 -0.74
N SER A 276 -28.28 -9.13 0.20
CA SER A 276 -28.97 -8.10 0.97
C SER A 276 -27.99 -7.17 1.70
N GLY A 277 -28.22 -5.86 1.62
CA GLY A 277 -27.37 -4.83 2.25
C GLY A 277 -26.02 -4.61 1.58
N VAL A 278 -25.78 -5.18 0.41
CA VAL A 278 -24.58 -4.93 -0.40
C VAL A 278 -24.81 -3.69 -1.26
N THR A 279 -23.84 -2.78 -1.26
CA THR A 279 -23.81 -1.61 -2.13
C THR A 279 -23.09 -1.95 -3.43
N ILE A 280 -23.64 -1.52 -4.56
CA ILE A 280 -23.13 -1.80 -5.90
C ILE A 280 -22.68 -0.50 -6.58
N GLY A 281 -21.58 -0.55 -7.32
CA GLY A 281 -21.10 0.57 -8.11
C GLY A 281 -20.05 0.17 -9.14
N GLU A 282 -19.39 1.17 -9.71
CA GLU A 282 -18.24 1.03 -10.61
C GLU A 282 -16.98 1.61 -9.92
N PHE A 283 -15.80 1.28 -10.43
CA PHE A 283 -14.51 1.83 -9.97
C PHE A 283 -13.59 2.19 -11.15
N GLY A 284 -12.57 3.01 -10.87
CA GLY A 284 -11.62 3.57 -11.83
C GLY A 284 -10.28 3.95 -11.17
N ASN A 285 -9.38 4.59 -11.92
CA ASN A 285 -8.03 5.04 -11.55
C ASN A 285 -6.99 3.93 -11.27
N GLU A 286 -7.37 2.67 -11.47
CA GLU A 286 -6.51 1.49 -11.30
C GLU A 286 -6.90 0.40 -12.31
N GLY A 287 -7.16 0.82 -13.55
CA GLY A 287 -8.15 0.16 -14.40
C GLY A 287 -9.58 0.49 -13.93
N SER A 288 -10.58 -0.07 -14.60
CA SER A 288 -11.98 0.21 -14.31
C SER A 288 -12.85 -1.05 -14.36
N GLY A 289 -13.95 -1.07 -13.62
CA GLY A 289 -14.83 -2.22 -13.56
C GLY A 289 -16.01 -2.08 -12.61
N GLY A 290 -16.61 -3.21 -12.25
CA GLY A 290 -17.71 -3.28 -11.29
C GLY A 290 -17.19 -3.58 -9.89
N GLN A 291 -17.75 -2.91 -8.88
CA GLN A 291 -17.44 -3.16 -7.47
C GLN A 291 -18.69 -3.32 -6.62
N SER A 292 -18.55 -4.11 -5.57
CA SER A 292 -19.59 -4.38 -4.59
C SER A 292 -18.99 -4.38 -3.20
N TYR A 293 -19.67 -3.76 -2.23
CA TYR A 293 -19.21 -3.82 -0.85
C TYR A 293 -20.33 -3.98 0.16
N TYR A 294 -20.05 -4.74 1.21
CA TYR A 294 -20.90 -4.88 2.38
C TYR A 294 -20.27 -4.13 3.56
N LYS A 295 -21.01 -3.20 4.15
CA LYS A 295 -20.59 -2.55 5.39
C LYS A 295 -20.74 -3.54 6.54
N TYR A 296 -19.61 -3.99 7.06
CA TYR A 296 -19.55 -4.95 8.15
C TYR A 296 -18.38 -4.59 9.05
N ASN A 297 -18.69 -4.26 10.30
CA ASN A 297 -17.72 -3.79 11.29
C ASN A 297 -16.91 -4.96 11.86
N TRP A 298 -16.12 -5.62 10.99
CA TRP A 298 -15.22 -6.69 11.39
C TRP A 298 -14.19 -6.20 12.42
N THR A 299 -13.75 -7.10 13.29
CA THR A 299 -12.85 -6.81 14.40
C THR A 299 -11.54 -7.54 14.25
N ALA A 300 -10.42 -6.88 14.55
CA ALA A 300 -9.12 -7.52 14.61
C ALA A 300 -9.09 -8.67 15.65
N GLY A 301 -8.21 -9.64 15.44
CA GLY A 301 -8.10 -10.87 16.23
C GLY A 301 -9.02 -12.00 15.75
N GLN A 302 -10.05 -11.68 14.98
CA GLN A 302 -11.01 -12.65 14.46
C GLN A 302 -10.62 -13.17 13.07
N THR A 303 -11.05 -14.39 12.75
CA THR A 303 -10.85 -15.01 11.43
C THR A 303 -12.11 -14.89 10.59
N TYR A 304 -11.93 -14.41 9.36
CA TYR A 304 -12.97 -14.26 8.36
C TYR A 304 -12.70 -15.18 7.16
N LYS A 305 -13.76 -15.74 6.57
CA LYS A 305 -13.65 -16.71 5.49
C LYS A 305 -14.19 -16.13 4.19
N PHE A 306 -13.47 -16.38 3.10
CA PHE A 306 -13.77 -15.85 1.78
C PHE A 306 -13.88 -17.01 0.80
N LEU A 307 -15.01 -17.10 0.12
CA LEU A 307 -15.24 -18.05 -0.96
C LEU A 307 -15.50 -17.28 -2.25
N LEU A 308 -14.73 -17.57 -3.28
CA LEU A 308 -14.89 -17.02 -4.62
C LEU A 308 -15.17 -18.16 -5.59
N LYS A 309 -16.12 -17.95 -6.50
CA LYS A 309 -16.39 -18.82 -7.65
C LYS A 309 -16.11 -18.06 -8.94
N GLY A 310 -15.53 -18.74 -9.94
CA GLY A 310 -15.37 -18.22 -11.30
C GLY A 310 -15.60 -19.32 -12.33
N GLU A 311 -16.58 -19.16 -13.20
CA GLU A 311 -16.90 -20.15 -14.24
C GLU A 311 -17.31 -19.47 -15.56
N PRO A 312 -16.85 -19.99 -16.72
CA PRO A 312 -17.33 -19.52 -18.01
C PRO A 312 -18.79 -19.89 -18.21
N ASP A 313 -19.58 -18.98 -18.79
CA ASP A 313 -21.02 -19.18 -19.02
C ASP A 313 -21.33 -19.91 -20.34
N GLY A 314 -20.30 -20.31 -21.09
CA GLY A 314 -20.42 -20.95 -22.40
C GLY A 314 -20.73 -19.99 -23.56
N THR A 315 -20.90 -18.69 -23.30
CA THR A 315 -21.27 -17.66 -24.29
C THR A 315 -20.20 -16.58 -24.47
N GLY A 316 -18.95 -16.91 -24.13
CA GLY A 316 -17.82 -15.99 -24.18
C GLY A 316 -17.77 -14.99 -23.02
N LYS A 317 -18.46 -15.28 -21.90
CA LYS A 317 -18.44 -14.48 -20.67
C LYS A 317 -18.12 -15.38 -19.47
N THR A 318 -17.72 -14.77 -18.37
CA THR A 318 -17.36 -15.48 -17.13
C THR A 318 -18.10 -14.86 -15.97
N ASP A 319 -18.72 -15.70 -15.14
CA ASP A 319 -19.41 -15.29 -13.92
C ASP A 319 -18.48 -15.45 -12.71
N TYR A 320 -18.31 -14.37 -11.96
CA TYR A 320 -17.55 -14.33 -10.71
C TYR A 320 -18.48 -14.06 -9.53
N THR A 321 -18.54 -14.97 -8.56
CA THR A 321 -19.43 -14.83 -7.41
C THR A 321 -18.66 -14.94 -6.11
N ALA A 322 -18.89 -14.00 -5.20
CA ALA A 322 -18.16 -13.90 -3.93
C ALA A 322 -19.10 -14.06 -2.73
N TRP A 323 -18.70 -14.89 -1.78
CA TRP A 323 -19.36 -15.07 -0.49
C TRP A 323 -18.40 -14.84 0.66
N PHE A 324 -18.91 -14.20 1.70
CA PHE A 324 -18.19 -13.89 2.93
C PHE A 324 -18.85 -14.60 4.10
N LEU A 325 -18.04 -15.17 5.00
CA LEU A 325 -18.52 -15.77 6.23
C LEU A 325 -17.75 -15.21 7.41
N SER A 326 -18.49 -14.51 8.28
CA SER A 326 -18.00 -13.99 9.54
C SER A 326 -18.07 -15.06 10.65
N PRO A 327 -17.23 -14.95 11.69
CA PRO A 327 -17.15 -15.95 12.76
C PRO A 327 -18.35 -15.95 13.72
N ASP A 328 -19.22 -14.95 13.63
CA ASP A 328 -20.45 -14.82 14.42
C ASP A 328 -21.65 -15.57 13.81
N THR A 329 -21.47 -16.24 12.67
CA THR A 329 -22.51 -16.98 11.97
C THR A 329 -21.97 -18.22 11.26
N THR A 330 -22.86 -19.12 10.86
CA THR A 330 -22.57 -20.29 10.01
C THR A 330 -23.09 -20.13 8.59
N THR A 331 -23.84 -19.05 8.31
CA THR A 331 -24.44 -18.80 6.99
C THR A 331 -23.57 -17.89 6.15
N TRP A 332 -23.21 -18.35 4.96
CA TRP A 332 -22.50 -17.54 3.97
C TRP A 332 -23.35 -16.35 3.52
N LYS A 333 -22.74 -15.16 3.50
CA LYS A 333 -23.33 -13.96 2.93
C LYS A 333 -22.87 -13.80 1.48
N LEU A 334 -23.80 -13.79 0.53
CA LEU A 334 -23.52 -13.34 -0.83
C LEU A 334 -23.08 -11.86 -0.80
N ILE A 335 -21.97 -11.56 -1.44
CA ILE A 335 -21.57 -10.18 -1.73
C ILE A 335 -22.17 -9.79 -3.08
N ALA A 336 -21.64 -10.33 -4.17
CA ALA A 336 -22.24 -10.18 -5.49
C ALA A 336 -21.84 -11.33 -6.42
N SER A 337 -22.60 -11.46 -7.50
CA SER A 337 -22.23 -12.19 -8.70
C SER A 337 -22.14 -11.19 -9.85
N TRP A 338 -20.96 -11.09 -10.46
CA TRP A 338 -20.64 -10.23 -11.58
C TRP A 338 -20.37 -11.07 -12.83
N LYS A 339 -20.90 -10.64 -13.96
CA LYS A 339 -20.62 -11.19 -15.28
C LYS A 339 -19.63 -10.30 -16.01
N ARG A 340 -18.46 -10.86 -16.33
CA ARG A 340 -17.43 -10.20 -17.14
C ARG A 340 -17.58 -10.62 -18.60
N PRO A 341 -17.85 -9.68 -19.52
CA PRO A 341 -17.94 -9.99 -20.94
C PRO A 341 -16.56 -10.29 -21.55
N GLN A 342 -16.56 -10.80 -22.79
CA GLN A 342 -15.35 -11.06 -23.59
C GLN A 342 -14.27 -11.86 -22.85
N THR A 343 -14.69 -12.80 -22.01
CA THR A 343 -13.84 -13.57 -21.12
C THR A 343 -14.42 -14.97 -21.00
N SER A 344 -13.66 -16.00 -21.34
CA SER A 344 -14.07 -17.40 -21.13
C SER A 344 -12.99 -18.12 -20.32
N THR A 345 -13.06 -18.02 -19.00
CA THR A 345 -12.04 -18.58 -18.10
C THR A 345 -12.63 -19.13 -16.81
N TYR A 346 -11.93 -20.09 -16.24
CA TYR A 346 -12.03 -20.45 -14.82
C TYR A 346 -11.09 -19.56 -13.99
N LEU A 347 -11.15 -19.66 -12.66
CA LEU A 347 -10.27 -18.89 -11.78
C LEU A 347 -8.79 -19.21 -12.05
N LYS A 348 -7.98 -18.16 -12.11
CA LYS A 348 -6.52 -18.20 -12.27
C LYS A 348 -5.88 -17.05 -11.50
N GLY A 349 -4.56 -17.08 -11.36
CA GLY A 349 -3.78 -15.99 -10.77
C GLY A 349 -4.20 -15.73 -9.32
N PHE A 350 -4.04 -16.72 -8.45
CA PHE A 350 -4.51 -16.66 -7.06
C PHE A 350 -3.52 -15.88 -6.21
N TYR A 351 -3.98 -14.84 -5.50
CA TYR A 351 -3.11 -14.04 -4.63
C TYR A 351 -3.84 -13.42 -3.45
N SER A 352 -3.05 -12.92 -2.49
CA SER A 352 -3.48 -12.02 -1.42
C SER A 352 -2.57 -10.81 -1.37
N PHE A 353 -3.02 -9.70 -0.79
CA PHE A 353 -2.17 -8.53 -0.56
C PHE A 353 -2.54 -7.74 0.70
N VAL A 354 -1.58 -6.94 1.16
CA VAL A 354 -1.78 -5.92 2.18
C VAL A 354 -1.35 -4.58 1.63
N GLU A 355 -2.27 -3.61 1.68
CA GLU A 355 -2.12 -2.28 1.10
C GLU A 355 -2.47 -1.20 2.14
N ASN A 356 -1.80 -0.06 2.02
CA ASN A 356 -2.27 1.21 2.58
C ASN A 356 -2.79 2.12 1.45
N PHE A 357 -4.05 2.55 1.52
CA PHE A 357 -4.64 3.55 0.62
C PHE A 357 -4.73 4.95 1.23
N ASN A 358 -4.21 5.17 2.45
CA ASN A 358 -4.16 6.48 3.09
C ASN A 358 -2.69 6.95 3.28
N PRO A 359 -2.21 7.94 2.50
CA PRO A 359 -0.83 8.42 2.62
C PRO A 359 -0.50 9.00 4.00
N GLU A 360 -1.47 9.51 4.76
CA GLU A 360 -1.20 10.06 6.09
C GLU A 360 -0.88 8.98 7.13
N ASN A 361 -1.24 7.71 6.85
CA ASN A 361 -1.05 6.59 7.77
C ASN A 361 0.13 5.68 7.40
N GLY A 362 1.02 6.13 6.50
CA GLY A 362 2.20 5.36 6.09
C GLY A 362 3.10 4.97 7.25
N TYR A 363 3.28 5.88 8.22
CA TYR A 363 4.11 5.64 9.41
C TYR A 363 3.58 4.56 10.35
N MET A 364 2.36 4.04 10.12
CA MET A 364 1.80 2.94 10.89
C MET A 364 2.04 1.61 10.17
N GLY A 365 2.45 0.60 10.94
CA GLY A 365 2.49 -0.79 10.48
C GLY A 365 1.09 -1.39 10.39
N ARG A 366 0.93 -2.31 9.43
CA ARG A 366 -0.26 -3.16 9.27
C ARG A 366 0.18 -4.55 8.84
N LYS A 367 -0.55 -5.56 9.28
CA LYS A 367 -0.25 -6.98 9.06
C LYS A 367 -1.53 -7.79 8.92
N ALA A 368 -1.51 -8.81 8.08
CA ALA A 368 -2.54 -9.83 8.01
C ALA A 368 -1.93 -11.23 7.88
N GLU A 369 -2.65 -12.21 8.42
CA GLU A 369 -2.36 -13.63 8.29
C GLU A 369 -3.39 -14.29 7.37
N PHE A 370 -2.90 -15.10 6.44
CA PHE A 370 -3.69 -15.84 5.47
C PHE A 370 -3.51 -17.33 5.74
N LYS A 371 -4.60 -18.05 6.01
CA LYS A 371 -4.55 -19.48 6.36
C LYS A 371 -5.60 -20.31 5.62
N ASN A 372 -5.39 -21.63 5.69
CA ASN A 372 -6.33 -22.64 5.21
C ASN A 372 -6.75 -22.42 3.75
N GLN A 373 -5.80 -22.17 2.84
CA GLN A 373 -6.13 -21.95 1.43
C GLN A 373 -6.51 -23.26 0.74
N TRP A 374 -7.60 -23.20 -0.03
CA TRP A 374 -8.06 -24.32 -0.85
C TRP A 374 -8.57 -23.84 -2.19
N VAL A 375 -8.37 -24.66 -3.22
CA VAL A 375 -9.09 -24.52 -4.49
C VAL A 375 -9.94 -25.75 -4.75
N ARG A 376 -11.07 -25.58 -5.44
CA ARG A 376 -11.91 -26.69 -5.90
C ARG A 376 -11.93 -26.72 -7.42
N THR A 377 -11.53 -27.84 -8.01
CA THR A 377 -11.58 -28.01 -9.46
C THR A 377 -13.01 -28.02 -9.98
N SER A 378 -13.19 -27.79 -11.28
CA SER A 378 -14.51 -27.90 -11.94
C SER A 378 -15.08 -29.32 -11.89
N ALA A 379 -14.22 -30.34 -11.72
CA ALA A 379 -14.63 -31.73 -11.45
C ALA A 379 -15.06 -31.96 -9.99
N GLY A 380 -14.89 -30.98 -9.12
CA GLY A 380 -15.36 -31.00 -7.75
C GLY A 380 -14.33 -31.43 -6.70
N ASN A 381 -13.06 -31.58 -7.08
CA ASN A 381 -11.99 -32.03 -6.19
C ASN A 381 -11.37 -30.83 -5.45
N TRP A 382 -11.36 -30.88 -4.12
CA TRP A 382 -10.63 -29.93 -3.28
C TRP A 382 -9.13 -30.22 -3.32
N GLN A 383 -8.32 -29.16 -3.40
CA GLN A 383 -6.86 -29.22 -3.39
C GLN A 383 -6.32 -28.14 -2.44
N ALA A 384 -5.52 -28.57 -1.48
CA ALA A 384 -4.91 -27.70 -0.48
C ALA A 384 -3.81 -26.85 -1.13
N VAL A 385 -3.80 -25.55 -0.86
CA VAL A 385 -2.75 -24.64 -1.32
C VAL A 385 -1.81 -24.36 -0.16
N SER A 386 -0.53 -24.67 -0.32
CA SER A 386 0.45 -24.65 0.76
C SER A 386 1.78 -23.99 0.40
N THR A 387 1.86 -23.34 -0.76
CA THR A 387 3.05 -22.62 -1.24
C THR A 387 2.66 -21.25 -1.80
N ALA A 388 3.47 -20.23 -1.49
CA ALA A 388 3.27 -18.87 -1.96
C ALA A 388 4.60 -18.18 -2.29
N LYS A 389 4.59 -17.29 -3.29
CA LYS A 389 5.71 -16.42 -3.67
C LYS A 389 5.43 -14.99 -3.22
N PHE A 390 6.36 -14.40 -2.48
CA PHE A 390 6.29 -13.02 -2.03
C PHE A 390 6.65 -12.03 -3.15
N THR A 391 5.88 -10.96 -3.32
CA THR A 391 6.20 -9.85 -4.23
C THR A 391 5.83 -8.50 -3.61
N VAL A 392 6.35 -7.44 -4.19
CA VAL A 392 6.19 -6.05 -3.74
C VAL A 392 5.87 -5.15 -4.93
N ASP A 393 5.28 -3.99 -4.66
CA ASP A 393 4.89 -3.02 -5.68
C ASP A 393 6.07 -2.19 -6.27
N ALA A 394 5.72 -1.27 -7.17
CA ALA A 394 6.67 -0.36 -7.79
C ALA A 394 7.38 0.58 -6.80
N THR A 395 6.71 0.98 -5.71
CA THR A 395 7.30 1.86 -4.67
C THR A 395 8.51 1.20 -4.02
N TYR A 396 8.40 -0.10 -3.72
CA TYR A 396 9.52 -0.89 -3.19
C TYR A 396 10.63 -1.04 -4.22
N ASN A 397 10.28 -1.47 -5.44
CA ASN A 397 11.26 -1.77 -6.49
C ASN A 397 12.03 -0.52 -6.93
N ALA A 398 11.40 0.66 -6.90
CA ALA A 398 12.03 1.96 -7.14
C ALA A 398 12.88 2.47 -5.95
N GLN A 399 13.01 1.66 -4.89
CA GLN A 399 13.74 2.00 -3.66
C GLN A 399 13.32 3.33 -3.04
N GLN A 400 12.05 3.72 -3.22
CA GLN A 400 11.50 4.92 -2.57
C GLN A 400 11.13 4.63 -1.12
N ARG A 401 10.76 3.38 -0.82
CA ARG A 401 10.47 2.88 0.52
C ARG A 401 10.46 1.34 0.52
N ILE A 402 11.03 0.69 1.54
CA ILE A 402 11.29 -0.76 1.55
C ILE A 402 10.82 -1.50 2.82
N ASP A 403 9.87 -0.95 3.56
CA ASP A 403 9.25 -1.58 4.74
C ASP A 403 8.02 -2.42 4.35
N ALA A 404 8.25 -3.46 3.55
CA ALA A 404 7.29 -4.52 3.26
C ALA A 404 7.95 -5.89 3.34
N MET A 405 7.24 -6.86 3.93
CA MET A 405 7.71 -8.24 4.05
C MET A 405 6.56 -9.24 4.05
N GLY A 406 6.88 -10.48 3.70
CA GLY A 406 6.01 -11.63 3.87
C GLY A 406 6.74 -12.76 4.56
N GLY A 407 6.01 -13.79 4.98
CA GLY A 407 6.60 -14.95 5.64
C GLY A 407 5.56 -15.97 6.08
N THR A 408 5.98 -16.86 6.97
CA THR A 408 5.12 -17.82 7.63
C THR A 408 5.10 -17.58 9.14
N ASN A 409 3.96 -17.88 9.76
CA ASN A 409 3.78 -17.92 11.21
C ASN A 409 2.99 -19.18 11.55
N GLY A 410 3.67 -20.21 12.04
CA GLY A 410 3.09 -21.56 12.14
C GLY A 410 2.62 -22.04 10.76
N ASN A 411 1.35 -22.44 10.67
CA ASN A 411 0.71 -22.91 9.42
C ASN A 411 0.00 -21.80 8.62
N SER A 412 0.27 -20.53 8.93
CA SER A 412 -0.26 -19.37 8.20
C SER A 412 0.84 -18.69 7.39
N PHE A 413 0.47 -18.14 6.24
CA PHE A 413 1.28 -17.10 5.61
C PHE A 413 0.96 -15.74 6.25
N PHE A 414 1.87 -14.78 6.18
CA PHE A 414 1.58 -13.40 6.54
C PHE A 414 2.19 -12.40 5.56
N LEU A 415 1.61 -11.21 5.54
CA LEU A 415 2.15 -10.02 4.92
C LEU A 415 2.13 -8.88 5.93
N GLN A 416 3.14 -8.02 5.88
CA GLN A 416 3.27 -6.84 6.71
C GLN A 416 3.88 -5.70 5.89
N ASN A 417 3.31 -4.51 5.98
CA ASN A 417 3.90 -3.31 5.41
C ASN A 417 3.71 -2.06 6.27
N GLY A 418 4.48 -1.03 5.94
CA GLY A 418 4.47 0.24 6.64
C GLY A 418 5.16 0.20 8.00
N GLY A 419 5.14 1.32 8.73
CA GLY A 419 5.73 1.39 10.07
C GLY A 419 7.26 1.54 10.12
N PHE A 420 7.94 1.60 8.97
CA PHE A 420 9.39 1.82 8.86
C PHE A 420 10.22 0.80 9.65
N PHE A 421 9.83 -0.48 9.62
CA PHE A 421 10.60 -1.55 10.24
C PHE A 421 11.87 -1.89 9.42
N ASN A 422 12.82 -2.57 10.06
CA ASN A 422 14.15 -2.81 9.49
C ASN A 422 14.35 -4.18 8.83
N THR A 423 13.51 -5.16 9.16
CA THR A 423 13.57 -6.51 8.62
C THR A 423 13.26 -6.50 7.14
N ILE A 424 14.08 -7.16 6.33
CA ILE A 424 13.88 -7.28 4.88
C ILE A 424 13.76 -8.75 4.52
N VAL A 425 12.78 -9.04 3.68
CA VAL A 425 12.67 -10.32 2.96
C VAL A 425 12.80 -10.00 1.47
N ALA A 426 13.62 -10.78 0.77
CA ALA A 426 13.84 -10.56 -0.66
C ALA A 426 12.53 -10.79 -1.44
N PRO A 427 12.09 -9.84 -2.29
CA PRO A 427 11.04 -10.12 -3.26
C PRO A 427 11.38 -11.35 -4.10
N GLY A 428 10.39 -12.20 -4.34
CA GLY A 428 10.54 -13.49 -5.02
C GLY A 428 10.79 -14.68 -4.10
N THR A 429 11.02 -14.47 -2.79
CA THR A 429 11.11 -15.57 -1.81
C THR A 429 9.85 -16.44 -1.87
N GLN A 430 10.06 -17.75 -1.91
CA GLN A 430 9.01 -18.75 -1.79
C GLN A 430 8.86 -19.18 -0.34
N PHE A 431 7.61 -19.40 0.07
CA PHE A 431 7.23 -19.88 1.38
C PHE A 431 6.37 -21.12 1.23
N SER A 432 6.50 -22.03 2.19
CA SER A 432 5.62 -23.19 2.32
C SER A 432 5.14 -23.34 3.76
N VAL A 433 3.91 -23.79 3.92
CA VAL A 433 3.29 -24.19 5.19
C VAL A 433 2.90 -25.66 5.13
N THR A 434 2.59 -26.28 6.26
CA THR A 434 1.95 -27.60 6.25
C THR A 434 0.60 -27.50 5.55
N ALA A 435 0.41 -28.31 4.50
CA ALA A 435 -0.85 -28.34 3.76
C ALA A 435 -2.02 -28.70 4.68
N PRO A 436 -3.13 -27.92 4.68
CA PRO A 436 -4.34 -28.30 5.38
C PRO A 436 -4.82 -29.68 4.93
N THR A 437 -5.26 -30.52 5.87
CA THR A 437 -5.70 -31.90 5.59
C THR A 437 -7.21 -32.03 5.46
N GLN A 438 -7.97 -31.05 5.96
CA GLN A 438 -9.42 -31.02 5.90
C GLN A 438 -9.88 -29.85 5.02
N ALA A 439 -10.57 -30.18 3.92
CA ALA A 439 -11.21 -29.19 3.07
C ALA A 439 -12.33 -28.45 3.84
N PRO A 440 -12.65 -27.20 3.46
CA PRO A 440 -13.75 -26.49 4.07
C PRO A 440 -15.07 -27.24 3.82
N ASP A 441 -15.84 -27.45 4.89
CA ASP A 441 -17.17 -28.05 4.83
C ASP A 441 -18.18 -26.99 4.36
N ILE A 442 -18.56 -27.06 3.08
CA ILE A 442 -19.43 -26.10 2.41
C ILE A 442 -20.52 -26.86 1.68
N ASP A 443 -21.76 -26.72 2.14
CA ASP A 443 -22.93 -27.15 1.38
C ASP A 443 -23.26 -26.12 0.29
N PHE A 444 -22.74 -26.36 -0.91
CA PHE A 444 -22.95 -25.50 -2.08
C PHE A 444 -24.42 -25.32 -2.45
N SER A 445 -25.32 -26.25 -2.07
CA SER A 445 -26.74 -26.14 -2.36
C SER A 445 -27.45 -25.07 -1.52
N THR A 446 -26.82 -24.64 -0.42
CA THR A 446 -27.35 -23.65 0.52
C THR A 446 -26.77 -22.25 0.33
N LEU A 447 -25.82 -22.09 -0.59
CA LEU A 447 -25.24 -20.77 -0.88
C LEU A 447 -26.29 -19.84 -1.50
N PRO A 448 -26.47 -18.61 -0.97
CA PRO A 448 -27.45 -17.66 -1.47
C PRO A 448 -27.11 -17.06 -2.85
#